data_AF-A0A831KD43-F1
#
_entry.id   AF-A0A831KD43-F1
#
_cell.length_a   1.000
_cell.length_b   1.000
_cell.length_c   1.000
_cell.angle_alpha   90.00
_cell.angle_beta   90.00
_cell.angle_gamma   90.00
#
_symmetry.space_group_name_H-M   'P 1'
#
loop_
_entity.id
_entity.type
_entity.pdbx_description
1 polymer ?
#
loop_
_entity_poly.entity_id
_entity_poly.type
_entity_poly.pdbx_seq_one_letter_code
_entity_poly.pdbx_strand_id
1 'polypeptide(L)' 'MIISDRERQAPLKVEETEVTHLARYDFALNFLNKNLVVLDAPCGSGYGSAHMSKGVKAVYGIDCFSGAIDHAREFFDKE' A
#
# COMPACT_ATOMS: atom_id res chain seq x y z
N MET A 1 5.72 16.69 0.02
CA MET A 1 5.68 16.16 -1.36
C MET A 1 6.54 14.91 -1.39
N ILE A 2 5.94 13.77 -1.74
CA ILE A 2 6.69 12.54 -2.01
C ILE A 2 7.29 12.64 -3.42
N ILE A 3 8.48 12.09 -3.61
CA ILE A 3 9.13 11.99 -4.92
C ILE A 3 9.45 10.52 -5.14
N SER A 4 9.14 10.02 -6.33
CA SER A 4 9.53 8.67 -6.72
C SER A 4 11.03 8.60 -6.93
N ASP A 5 11.69 7.67 -6.25
CA ASP A 5 13.08 7.28 -6.47
C ASP A 5 13.23 5.75 -6.43
N ARG A 6 14.46 5.23 -6.28
CA ARG A 6 14.70 3.78 -6.23
C ARG A 6 14.24 3.11 -4.94
N GLU A 7 14.14 3.86 -3.84
CA GLU A 7 13.75 3.34 -2.53
C GLU A 7 12.25 3.50 -2.31
N ARG A 8 11.69 4.65 -2.67
CA ARG A 8 10.30 5.03 -2.44
C ARG A 8 9.60 5.34 -3.76
N GLN A 9 8.58 4.57 -4.07
CA GLN A 9 7.71 4.84 -5.22
C GLN A 9 6.49 5.65 -4.77
N ALA A 10 6.00 6.53 -5.65
CA ALA A 10 4.76 7.28 -5.48
C ALA A 10 3.84 7.07 -6.69
N PRO A 11 3.38 5.83 -6.95
CA PRO A 11 2.52 5.53 -8.08
C PRO A 11 1.11 6.09 -7.85
N LEU A 12 0.38 6.42 -8.91
CA LEU A 12 -1.01 6.90 -8.80
C LEU A 12 -2.01 5.74 -8.84
N LYS A 13 -1.57 4.58 -9.35
CA LYS A 13 -2.33 3.33 -9.42
C LYS A 13 -1.45 2.16 -9.02
N VAL A 14 -2.05 1.09 -8.49
CA VAL A 14 -1.28 -0.09 -8.06
C VAL A 14 -0.50 -0.69 -9.22
N GLU A 15 -1.08 -0.67 -10.42
CA GLU A 15 -0.52 -1.22 -11.66
C GLU A 15 0.72 -0.47 -12.16
N GLU A 16 0.98 0.74 -11.66
CA GLU A 16 2.18 1.55 -11.97
C GLU A 16 3.36 1.23 -11.03
N THR A 17 3.13 0.41 -10.01
CA THR A 17 4.16 0.00 -9.05
C THR A 17 5.09 -1.03 -9.69
N GLU A 18 6.40 -0.95 -9.41
CA GLU A 18 7.31 -1.97 -9.90
C GLU A 18 7.02 -3.34 -9.27
N VAL A 19 7.13 -4.39 -10.08
CA VAL A 19 6.81 -5.77 -9.71
C VAL A 19 7.60 -6.23 -8.49
N THR A 20 8.88 -5.83 -8.38
CA THR A 20 9.74 -6.15 -7.24
C THR A 20 9.23 -5.54 -5.92
N HIS A 21 8.57 -4.38 -5.99
CA HIS A 21 7.97 -3.73 -4.84
C HIS A 21 6.64 -4.36 -4.43
N LEU A 22 5.87 -4.88 -5.40
CA LEU A 22 4.62 -5.62 -5.17
C LEU A 22 4.85 -7.06 -4.66
N ALA A 23 5.97 -7.69 -5.04
CA ALA A 23 6.23 -9.11 -4.73
C ALA A 23 6.07 -9.49 -3.25
N ARG A 24 6.42 -8.58 -2.33
CA ARG A 24 6.26 -8.78 -0.88
C ARG A 24 4.80 -8.72 -0.42
N TYR A 25 3.96 -7.92 -1.07
CA TYR A 25 2.51 -7.90 -0.84
C TYR A 25 1.84 -9.11 -1.49
N ASP A 26 2.29 -9.52 -2.69
CA ASP A 26 1.83 -10.76 -3.34
C ASP A 26 2.13 -12.00 -2.48
N PHE A 27 3.31 -12.03 -1.85
CA PHE A 27 3.65 -13.07 -0.89
C PHE A 27 2.67 -13.07 0.29
N ALA A 28 2.42 -11.90 0.89
CA ALA A 28 1.50 -11.75 2.02
C ALA A 28 0.06 -12.18 1.69
N LEU A 29 -0.43 -11.90 0.47
CA LEU A 29 -1.77 -12.28 0.01
C LEU A 29 -2.06 -13.79 0.14
N ASN A 30 -1.04 -14.65 0.10
CA ASN A 30 -1.21 -16.11 0.28
C ASN A 30 -1.65 -16.49 1.71
N PHE A 31 -1.52 -15.58 2.68
CA PHE A 31 -1.88 -15.79 4.08
C PHE A 31 -3.15 -15.03 4.48
N LEU A 32 -3.65 -14.18 3.58
CA LEU A 32 -4.76 -13.28 3.86
C LEU A 32 -6.09 -13.87 3.40
N ASN A 33 -7.17 -13.50 4.09
CA ASN A 33 -8.53 -13.84 3.69
C ASN A 33 -9.51 -12.72 4.07
N LYS A 34 -10.72 -12.80 3.50
CA LYS A 34 -11.76 -11.77 3.56
C LYS A 34 -12.24 -11.41 4.98
N ASN A 35 -11.94 -12.22 5.98
CA ASN A 35 -12.36 -11.97 7.36
C ASN A 35 -11.32 -11.21 8.19
N LEU A 36 -10.10 -11.03 7.67
CA LEU A 36 -9.01 -10.41 8.41
C LEU A 36 -9.04 -8.88 8.33
N VAL A 37 -8.61 -8.25 9.41
CA VAL A 37 -8.25 -6.82 9.47
C VAL A 37 -6.74 -6.75 9.55
N VAL A 38 -6.10 -6.02 8.63
CA VAL A 38 -4.65 -5.99 8.45
C VAL A 38 -4.09 -4.62 8.85
N LEU A 39 -2.91 -4.60 9.48
CA LEU A 39 -2.11 -3.41 9.69
C LEU A 39 -0.88 -3.47 8.78
N ASP A 40 -0.68 -2.44 7.95
CA ASP A 40 0.49 -2.28 7.06
C ASP A 40 1.42 -1.20 7.63
N ALA A 41 2.61 -1.60 8.09
CA ALA A 41 3.53 -0.75 8.85
C ALA A 41 5.01 -1.07 8.55
N PRO A 42 5.76 -0.20 7.83
CA PRO A 42 5.31 1.06 7.22
C PRO A 42 4.55 0.85 5.90
N CYS A 43 3.45 1.57 5.69
CA CYS A 43 2.65 1.47 4.46
C CYS A 43 3.23 2.24 3.27
N GLY A 44 4.22 3.11 3.49
CA GLY A 44 4.78 3.95 2.43
C GLY A 44 3.70 4.81 1.79
N SER A 45 3.70 4.86 0.46
CA SER A 45 2.73 5.65 -0.33
C SER A 45 1.40 4.93 -0.59
N GLY A 46 1.12 3.81 0.10
CA GLY A 46 -0.21 3.20 0.15
C GLY A 46 -0.55 2.19 -0.94
N TYR A 47 0.26 2.02 -1.99
CA TYR A 47 -0.05 1.07 -3.08
C TYR A 47 -0.16 -0.39 -2.60
N GLY A 48 0.65 -0.78 -1.63
CA GLY A 48 0.64 -2.13 -1.06
C GLY A 48 -0.59 -2.38 -0.19
N SER A 49 -0.94 -1.41 0.65
CA SER A 49 -2.20 -1.43 1.41
C SER A 49 -3.41 -1.54 0.48
N ALA A 50 -3.43 -0.75 -0.61
CA ALA A 50 -4.47 -0.80 -1.63
C ALA A 50 -4.53 -2.17 -2.32
N HIS A 51 -3.38 -2.75 -2.64
CA HIS A 51 -3.28 -4.07 -3.25
C HIS A 51 -3.88 -5.16 -2.35
N MET A 52 -3.51 -5.18 -1.07
CA MET A 52 -4.04 -6.13 -0.09
C MET A 52 -5.53 -5.95 0.21
N SER A 53 -6.03 -4.70 0.19
CA SER A 53 -7.43 -4.37 0.53
C SER A 53 -8.47 -5.14 -0.29
N LYS A 54 -8.12 -5.55 -1.52
CA LYS A 54 -8.98 -6.35 -2.40
C LYS A 54 -9.29 -7.75 -1.84
N GLY A 55 -8.46 -8.26 -0.94
CA GLY A 55 -8.53 -9.64 -0.43
C GLY A 55 -8.93 -9.78 1.05
N VAL A 56 -9.10 -8.68 1.78
CA VAL A 56 -9.33 -8.67 3.25
C VAL A 56 -10.51 -7.78 3.63
N LYS A 57 -10.91 -7.80 4.91
CA LYS A 57 -12.01 -6.98 5.41
C LYS A 57 -11.66 -5.50 5.44
N ALA A 58 -10.45 -5.19 5.91
CA ALA A 58 -9.93 -3.83 6.00
C ALA A 58 -8.40 -3.86 6.11
N VAL A 59 -7.75 -2.81 5.61
CA VAL A 59 -6.32 -2.55 5.79
C VAL A 59 -6.18 -1.17 6.41
N TYR A 60 -5.42 -1.05 7.49
CA TYR A 60 -5.01 0.22 8.07
C TYR A 60 -3.53 0.41 7.78
N GLY A 61 -3.17 1.47 7.07
CA GLY A 61 -1.78 1.83 6.80
C GLY A 61 -1.26 2.85 7.80
N ILE A 62 -0.04 2.68 8.29
CA ILE A 62 0.68 3.69 9.07
C ILE A 62 2.07 3.93 8.50
N ASP A 63 2.50 5.18 8.49
CA ASP A 63 3.85 5.59 8.12
C ASP A 63 4.19 6.87 8.90
N CYS A 64 5.48 7.07 9.20
CA CYS A 64 5.94 8.26 9.92
C CYS A 64 6.12 9.48 9.00
N PHE A 65 6.19 9.27 7.68
CA PHE A 65 6.38 10.33 6.71
C PHE A 65 5.04 10.83 6.18
N SER A 66 4.63 12.03 6.61
CA SER A 66 3.36 12.65 6.20
C SER A 66 3.20 12.76 4.69
N GLY A 67 4.29 13.06 3.95
CA GLY A 67 4.22 13.15 2.49
C GLY A 67 3.84 11.84 1.79
N ALA A 68 4.12 10.69 2.39
CA ALA A 68 3.67 9.40 1.87
C ALA A 68 2.21 9.12 2.26
N ILE A 69 1.79 9.51 3.47
CA ILE A 69 0.40 9.41 3.91
C ILE A 69 -0.52 10.30 3.07
N ASP A 70 -0.09 11.52 2.75
CA ASP A 70 -0.87 12.44 1.90
C ASP A 70 -1.09 11.84 0.51
N HIS A 71 -0.03 11.26 -0.08
CA HIS A 71 -0.13 10.54 -1.36
C HIS A 71 -1.02 9.30 -1.27
N ALA A 72 -0.89 8.51 -0.20
CA ALA A 72 -1.73 7.33 0.02
C ALA A 72 -3.21 7.72 0.09
N ARG A 73 -3.53 8.80 0.81
CA ARG A 73 -4.89 9.34 0.91
C ARG A 73 -5.44 9.82 -0.42
N GLU A 74 -4.62 10.48 -1.22
CA GLU A 74 -5.04 11.03 -2.50
C GLU A 74 -5.37 9.94 -3.54
N PHE A 75 -4.59 8.86 -3.59
CA PHE A 75 -4.66 7.87 -4.68
C PHE A 75 -5.20 6.50 -4.31
N PHE A 76 -5.20 6.13 -3.03
CA PHE A 76 -5.43 4.75 -2.59
C PHE A 76 -6.47 4.57 -1.49
N ASP A 77 -6.82 5.65 -0.78
CA ASP A 77 -7.83 5.59 0.26
C ASP A 77 -9.23 5.48 -0.39
N LYS A 78 -10.00 4.51 0.07
CA LYS A 78 -11.38 4.28 -0.36
C LYS A 78 -12.24 4.33 0.90
N GLU A 79 -13.31 5.12 0.87
CA GLU A 79 -14.30 5.20 1.95
C GLU A 79 -14.76 3.82 2.46
#